data_AF-A0A392N4L5-F1
#
_entry.id   AF-A0A392N4L5-F1
#
_cell.length_a   1.000
_cell.length_b   1.000
_cell.length_c   1.000
_cell.angle_alpha   90.00
_cell.angle_beta   90.00
_cell.angle_gamma   90.00
#
_symmetry.space_group_name_H-M   'P 1'
#
loop_
_entity.id
_entity.type
_entity.pdbx_description
1 polymer ?
#
loop_
_entity_poly.entity_id
_entity_poly.type
_entity_poly.pdbx_seq_one_letter_code
_entity_poly.pdbx_strand_id
1 'polypeptide(L)'
;MTLLGVHIMLHLSRPFWARTESGIFRTVLRADPNFDDLPWPSVSPEGKDFVKRLLNKDYRKRMTAAQALTHPWLRDESRPIPLDILIYKLVKSYLHATPFKRAAVKALSKALTEDQLVYLRAQFRLLEPNRDGHVSLDNFKM
;
A
#
# COMPACT_ATOMS: atom_id res chain seq x y z
N MET A 1 11.09 5.47 5.37
CA MET A 1 9.83 5.22 6.11
C MET A 1 8.84 4.26 5.39
N THR A 2 9.29 3.48 4.40
CA THR A 2 8.42 2.60 3.58
C THR A 2 8.33 1.16 4.10
N LEU A 3 9.13 0.77 5.09
CA LEU A 3 9.11 -0.59 5.65
C LEU A 3 8.09 -0.78 6.78
N LEU A 4 7.58 0.30 7.39
CA LEU A 4 6.71 0.24 8.58
C LEU A 4 5.25 -0.11 8.26
N GLY A 5 4.71 0.40 7.14
CA GLY A 5 3.34 0.07 6.71
C GLY A 5 3.17 -1.40 6.34
N VAL A 6 4.19 -1.98 5.71
CA VAL A 6 4.25 -3.41 5.38
C VAL A 6 4.46 -4.25 6.65
N HIS A 7 5.21 -3.74 7.64
CA HIS A 7 5.40 -4.43 8.92
C HIS A 7 4.09 -4.58 9.71
N ILE A 8 3.24 -3.54 9.78
CA ILE A 8 1.90 -3.63 10.39
C ILE A 8 1.01 -4.66 9.69
N MET A 9 1.08 -4.73 8.37
CA MET A 9 0.23 -5.60 7.55
C MET A 9 0.72 -7.06 7.53
N LEU A 10 2.05 -7.28 7.59
CA LEU A 10 2.67 -8.62 7.64
C LEU A 10 2.73 -9.20 9.06
N HIS A 11 2.87 -8.38 10.10
CA HIS A 11 2.99 -8.89 11.48
C HIS A 11 1.67 -8.91 12.22
N LEU A 12 0.68 -8.11 11.76
CA LEU A 12 -0.60 -7.91 12.44
C LEU A 12 -0.39 -7.97 13.95
N SER A 13 0.57 -7.17 14.48
CA SER A 13 1.03 -7.26 15.86
C SER A 13 -0.19 -7.27 16.75
N ARG A 14 -0.55 -8.47 17.21
CA ARG A 14 -1.96 -8.77 17.45
C ARG A 14 -2.42 -7.85 18.56
N PRO A 15 -3.34 -6.89 18.29
CA PRO A 15 -3.85 -6.03 19.36
C PRO A 15 -4.47 -6.86 20.49
N PHE A 16 -4.79 -8.13 20.19
CA PHE A 16 -5.18 -9.17 21.12
C PHE A 16 -4.18 -10.33 21.05
N TRP A 17 -3.20 -10.34 21.94
CA TRP A 17 -2.25 -11.45 22.09
C TRP A 17 -2.50 -12.20 23.40
N ALA A 18 -2.46 -13.53 23.34
CA ALA A 18 -2.41 -14.41 24.49
C ALA A 18 -1.74 -15.73 24.08
N ARG A 19 -1.19 -16.47 25.06
CA ARG A 19 -0.51 -17.75 24.83
C ARG A 19 -1.45 -18.90 24.39
N THR A 20 -2.77 -18.75 24.52
CA THR A 20 -3.77 -19.77 24.19
C THR A 20 -4.92 -19.20 23.38
N GLU A 21 -5.56 -20.00 22.53
CA GLU A 21 -6.72 -19.57 21.72
C GLU A 21 -7.86 -19.01 22.58
N SER A 22 -8.16 -19.67 23.71
CA SER A 22 -9.13 -19.20 24.70
C SER A 22 -8.74 -17.86 25.33
N GLY A 23 -7.42 -17.61 25.46
CA GLY A 23 -6.88 -16.33 25.87
C GLY A 23 -7.09 -15.26 24.81
N ILE A 24 -6.82 -15.57 23.54
CA ILE A 24 -7.00 -14.65 22.41
C ILE A 24 -8.48 -14.23 22.32
N PHE A 25 -9.41 -15.19 22.39
CA PHE A 25 -10.85 -14.92 22.36
C PHE A 25 -11.30 -14.02 23.52
N ARG A 26 -10.76 -14.25 24.71
CA ARG A 26 -11.04 -13.42 25.89
C ARG A 26 -10.49 -12.00 25.74
N THR A 27 -9.29 -11.87 25.18
CA THR A 27 -8.64 -10.57 24.93
C THR A 27 -9.42 -9.81 23.86
N VAL A 28 -9.88 -10.46 22.79
CA VAL A 28 -10.78 -9.87 21.78
C VAL A 28 -12.10 -9.37 22.39
N LEU A 29 -12.68 -10.14 23.32
CA LEU A 29 -13.96 -9.79 23.94
C LEU A 29 -13.84 -8.74 25.05
N ARG A 30 -12.73 -8.72 25.80
CA ARG A 30 -12.64 -7.98 27.07
C ARG A 30 -11.53 -6.94 27.12
N ALA A 31 -10.39 -7.16 26.47
CA ALA A 31 -9.24 -6.26 26.54
C ALA A 31 -9.34 -5.14 25.52
N ASP A 32 -8.85 -3.95 25.87
CA ASP A 32 -8.66 -2.89 24.88
C ASP A 32 -7.38 -3.14 24.08
N PRO A 33 -7.32 -2.76 22.79
CA PRO A 33 -6.12 -2.98 21.99
C PRO A 33 -4.91 -2.30 22.63
N ASN A 34 -3.83 -3.05 22.85
CA ASN A 34 -2.59 -2.47 23.36
C ASN A 34 -1.85 -1.72 22.23
N PHE A 35 -1.63 -0.41 22.42
CA PHE A 35 -0.90 0.45 21.47
C PHE A 35 0.43 0.98 22.03
N ASP A 36 0.86 0.47 23.19
CA ASP A 36 2.09 0.88 23.85
C ASP A 36 3.29 -0.01 23.46
N ASP A 37 3.02 -1.25 23.05
CA ASP A 37 4.05 -2.20 22.62
C ASP A 37 4.51 -1.94 21.18
N LEU A 38 5.78 -2.26 20.89
CA LEU A 38 6.31 -2.26 19.53
C LEU A 38 5.43 -3.14 18.60
N PRO A 39 5.07 -2.68 17.39
CA PRO A 39 5.59 -1.51 16.67
C PRO A 39 4.76 -0.24 16.88
N TRP A 40 3.72 -0.22 17.71
CA TRP A 40 2.76 0.88 17.79
C TRP A 40 3.38 2.25 18.09
N PRO A 41 4.38 2.42 18.97
CA PRO A 41 5.07 3.70 19.15
C PRO A 41 5.62 4.32 17.85
N SER A 42 5.98 3.50 16.85
CA SER A 42 6.48 3.95 15.53
C SER A 42 5.40 4.28 14.49
N VAL A 43 4.13 4.00 14.81
CA VAL A 43 2.99 4.27 13.91
C VAL A 43 2.51 5.71 14.09
N SER A 44 2.12 6.36 13.00
CA SER A 44 1.59 7.72 13.05
C SER A 44 0.34 7.83 13.94
N PRO A 45 0.09 8.98 14.57
CA PRO A 45 -1.12 9.21 15.37
C PRO A 45 -2.41 8.90 14.62
N GLU A 46 -2.47 9.23 13.32
CA GLU A 46 -3.61 8.99 12.44
C GLU A 46 -3.81 7.50 12.18
N GLY A 47 -2.72 6.71 12.10
CA GLY A 47 -2.79 5.26 11.94
C GLY A 47 -3.32 4.57 13.19
N LYS A 48 -2.93 5.06 14.37
CA LYS A 48 -3.49 4.59 15.65
C LYS A 48 -4.98 4.93 15.74
N ASP A 49 -5.39 6.14 15.38
CA ASP A 49 -6.81 6.53 15.37
C ASP A 49 -7.64 5.64 14.42
N PHE A 50 -7.11 5.39 13.22
CA PHE A 50 -7.76 4.50 12.25
C PHE A 50 -8.02 3.10 12.82
N VAL A 51 -7.00 2.47 13.41
CA VAL A 51 -7.12 1.13 13.99
C VAL A 51 -8.06 1.12 15.20
N LYS A 52 -8.03 2.14 16.06
CA LYS A 52 -8.94 2.27 17.22
C LYS A 52 -10.41 2.29 16.79
N ARG A 53 -10.73 3.06 15.75
CA ARG A 53 -12.10 3.17 15.21
C ARG A 53 -12.55 1.90 14.49
N LEU A 54 -11.64 1.20 13.84
CA LEU A 54 -11.91 -0.06 13.15
C LEU A 54 -12.13 -1.23 14.13
N LEU A 55 -11.34 -1.28 15.21
CA LEU A 55 -11.40 -2.32 16.24
C LEU A 55 -12.32 -1.95 17.42
N ASN A 56 -13.27 -1.04 17.22
CA ASN A 56 -14.22 -0.68 18.27
C ASN A 56 -15.08 -1.90 18.65
N LYS A 57 -15.13 -2.22 19.95
CA LYS A 57 -15.94 -3.29 20.52
C LYS A 57 -17.43 -3.06 20.28
N ASP A 58 -17.87 -1.81 20.40
CA ASP A 58 -19.24 -1.43 20.11
C ASP A 58 -19.43 -1.38 18.59
N TYR A 59 -20.19 -2.33 18.05
CA TYR A 59 -20.47 -2.43 16.61
C TYR A 59 -21.16 -1.18 16.06
N ARG A 60 -21.91 -0.43 16.89
CA ARG A 60 -22.61 0.80 16.47
C ARG A 60 -21.66 1.98 16.32
N LYS A 61 -20.55 1.96 17.07
CA LYS A 61 -19.48 2.96 17.02
C LYS A 61 -18.31 2.53 16.12
N ARG A 62 -18.36 1.29 15.60
CA ARG A 62 -17.36 0.77 14.67
C ARG A 62 -17.48 1.48 13.34
N MET A 63 -16.34 1.96 12.87
CA MET A 63 -16.24 2.62 11.58
C MET A 63 -16.64 1.66 10.46
N THR A 64 -17.54 2.09 9.58
CA THR A 64 -17.92 1.31 8.40
C THR A 64 -16.83 1.34 7.34
N ALA A 65 -16.84 0.40 6.39
CA ALA A 65 -15.86 0.38 5.29
C ALA A 65 -15.87 1.69 4.50
N ALA A 66 -17.05 2.27 4.26
CA ALA A 66 -17.18 3.56 3.57
C ALA A 66 -16.54 4.71 4.36
N GLN A 67 -16.75 4.76 5.69
CA GLN A 67 -16.11 5.76 6.55
C GLN A 67 -14.60 5.54 6.64
N ALA A 68 -14.14 4.29 6.66
CA ALA A 68 -12.73 3.94 6.69
C ALA A 68 -12.00 4.45 5.44
N LEU A 69 -12.59 4.30 4.25
CA LEU A 69 -12.02 4.82 3.00
C LEU A 69 -11.85 6.34 3.01
N THR A 70 -12.72 7.07 3.73
CA THR A 70 -12.63 8.53 3.84
C THR A 70 -11.70 9.02 4.96
N HIS A 71 -11.15 8.11 5.77
CA HIS A 71 -10.34 8.48 6.93
C HIS A 71 -9.01 9.13 6.49
N PRO A 72 -8.54 10.21 7.15
CA PRO A 72 -7.30 10.90 6.77
C PRO A 72 -6.07 10.01 6.64
N TRP A 73 -5.99 8.95 7.45
CA TRP A 73 -4.90 7.96 7.35
C TRP A 73 -4.84 7.21 6.01
N LEU A 74 -5.98 6.99 5.35
CA LEU A 74 -6.08 6.38 4.02
C LEU A 74 -6.16 7.42 2.90
N ARG A 75 -6.75 8.58 3.20
CA ARG A 75 -6.90 9.70 2.28
C ARG A 75 -5.63 10.53 2.11
N ASP A 76 -4.57 10.20 2.83
CA ASP A 76 -3.26 10.82 2.66
C ASP A 76 -2.66 10.41 1.30
N GLU A 77 -3.09 11.12 0.25
CA GLU A 77 -2.58 11.03 -1.12
C GLU A 77 -1.09 11.44 -1.20
N SER A 78 -0.55 12.02 -0.13
CA SER A 78 0.85 12.46 -0.05
C SER A 78 1.81 11.33 0.32
N ARG A 79 1.35 10.08 0.48
CA ARG A 79 2.29 8.97 0.66
C ARG A 79 3.03 8.75 -0.65
N PRO A 80 4.35 9.00 -0.70
CA PRO A 80 5.12 8.74 -1.90
C PRO A 80 4.99 7.25 -2.20
N ILE A 81 4.36 6.92 -3.31
CA ILE A 81 4.31 5.55 -3.80
C ILE A 81 5.78 5.21 -4.07
N PRO A 82 6.38 4.22 -3.38
CA PRO A 82 7.74 3.85 -3.70
C PRO A 82 7.80 3.36 -5.14
N LEU A 83 8.95 3.54 -5.79
CA LEU A 83 9.19 2.96 -7.10
C LEU A 83 9.02 1.45 -7.00
N ASP A 84 8.06 0.91 -7.71
CA ASP A 84 7.71 -0.51 -7.61
C ASP A 84 8.70 -1.34 -8.45
N ILE A 85 9.32 -2.34 -7.82
CA ILE A 85 10.22 -3.28 -8.50
C ILE A 85 9.53 -4.03 -9.65
N LEU A 86 8.19 -4.12 -9.61
CA LEU A 86 7.39 -4.64 -10.71
C LEU A 86 7.60 -3.85 -12.00
N ILE A 87 7.77 -2.52 -11.93
CA ILE A 87 8.03 -1.69 -13.12
C ILE A 87 9.32 -2.12 -13.81
N TYR A 88 10.39 -2.33 -13.03
CA TYR A 88 11.66 -2.81 -13.57
C TYR A 88 11.52 -4.20 -14.21
N LYS A 89 10.82 -5.13 -13.54
CA LYS A 89 10.57 -6.48 -14.08
C LYS A 89 9.76 -6.45 -15.37
N LEU A 90 8.74 -5.60 -15.45
CA LEU A 90 7.89 -5.45 -16.63
C LEU A 90 8.65 -4.86 -17.82
N VAL A 91 9.44 -3.80 -17.59
CA VAL A 91 10.30 -3.21 -18.63
C VAL A 91 11.31 -4.25 -19.13
N LYS A 92 11.98 -4.96 -18.21
CA LYS A 92 12.91 -6.04 -18.57
C LYS A 92 12.22 -7.15 -19.36
N SER A 93 11.02 -7.57 -18.95
CA SER A 93 10.23 -8.58 -19.67
C SER A 93 9.83 -8.10 -21.07
N TYR A 94 9.51 -6.81 -21.22
CA TYR A 94 9.18 -6.21 -22.51
C TYR A 94 10.39 -6.11 -23.44
N LEU A 95 11.59 -5.82 -22.92
CA LEU A 95 12.83 -5.80 -23.71
C LEU A 95 13.18 -7.17 -24.28
N HIS A 96 12.94 -8.24 -23.50
CA HIS A 96 13.14 -9.62 -23.95
C HIS A 96 11.94 -10.24 -24.68
N ALA A 97 10.86 -9.50 -24.89
CA ALA A 97 9.65 -10.02 -25.52
C ALA A 97 9.80 -10.14 -27.05
N THR A 98 9.12 -11.13 -27.63
CA THR A 98 9.08 -11.32 -29.08
C THR A 98 8.44 -10.13 -29.80
N PRO A 99 8.75 -9.89 -31.08
CA PRO A 99 8.14 -8.79 -31.85
C PRO A 99 6.60 -8.83 -31.83
N PHE A 100 6.00 -10.03 -31.90
CA PHE A 100 4.55 -10.22 -31.80
C PHE A 100 4.00 -9.77 -30.43
N LYS A 101 4.62 -10.22 -29.33
CA LYS A 101 4.21 -9.84 -27.98
C LYS A 101 4.36 -8.32 -27.77
N ARG A 102 5.44 -7.72 -28.29
CA ARG A 102 5.64 -6.26 -28.23
C ARG A 102 4.57 -5.50 -29.01
N ALA A 103 4.22 -5.97 -30.22
CA ALA A 103 3.16 -5.39 -31.03
C ALA A 103 1.79 -5.48 -30.34
N ALA A 104 1.47 -6.63 -29.73
CA ALA A 104 0.24 -6.83 -28.99
C ALA A 104 0.15 -5.90 -27.76
N VAL A 105 1.20 -5.83 -26.93
CA VAL A 105 1.25 -4.92 -25.78
C VAL A 105 1.11 -3.46 -26.21
N LYS A 106 1.74 -3.07 -27.33
CA LYS A 106 1.60 -1.72 -27.91
C LYS A 106 0.20 -1.43 -28.45
N ALA A 107 -0.52 -2.44 -28.94
CA ALA A 107 -1.90 -2.27 -29.36
C ALA A 107 -2.82 -2.11 -28.14
N LEU A 108 -2.61 -2.94 -27.11
CA LEU A 108 -3.36 -2.86 -25.85
C LEU A 108 -3.15 -1.52 -25.14
N SER A 109 -1.93 -0.97 -25.15
CA SER A 109 -1.67 0.33 -24.52
C SER A 109 -2.47 1.48 -25.13
N LYS A 110 -2.95 1.34 -26.37
CA LYS A 110 -3.83 2.32 -27.03
C LYS A 110 -5.31 2.14 -26.69
N ALA A 111 -5.70 0.98 -26.16
CA ALA A 111 -7.07 0.68 -25.78
C ALA A 111 -7.37 0.99 -24.31
N LEU A 112 -6.33 1.33 -23.51
CA LEU A 112 -6.49 1.69 -22.10
C LEU A 112 -7.00 3.13 -21.95
N THR A 113 -7.88 3.34 -20.98
CA THR A 113 -8.36 4.68 -20.60
C THR A 113 -7.42 5.35 -19.59
N GLU A 114 -7.52 6.68 -19.49
CA GLU A 114 -6.65 7.47 -18.61
C GLU A 114 -6.74 7.09 -17.13
N ASP A 115 -7.93 6.70 -16.67
CA ASP A 115 -8.15 6.27 -15.28
C ASP A 115 -7.36 4.99 -14.95
N GLN A 116 -7.11 4.13 -15.94
CA GLN A 116 -6.31 2.90 -15.75
C GLN A 116 -4.81 3.18 -15.71
N LEU A 117 -4.38 4.38 -16.12
CA LEU A 117 -2.97 4.77 -16.19
C LEU A 117 -2.50 5.58 -14.99
N VAL A 118 -3.37 5.91 -14.04
CA VAL A 118 -3.05 6.75 -12.87
C VAL A 118 -1.83 6.22 -12.11
N TYR A 119 -1.84 4.93 -11.76
CA TYR A 119 -0.71 4.28 -11.07
C TYR A 119 0.56 4.28 -11.94
N LEU A 120 0.45 3.91 -13.22
CA LEU A 120 1.61 3.82 -14.12
C LEU A 120 2.23 5.20 -14.37
N ARG A 121 1.43 6.25 -14.43
CA ARG A 121 1.89 7.65 -14.54
C ARG A 121 2.60 8.11 -13.29
N ALA A 122 2.10 7.76 -12.11
CA ALA A 122 2.78 8.05 -10.86
C ALA A 122 4.17 7.39 -10.83
N GLN A 123 4.25 6.10 -11.17
CA GLN A 123 5.51 5.36 -11.29
C GLN A 123 6.45 5.94 -12.35
N PHE A 124 5.92 6.36 -13.50
CA PHE A 124 6.70 6.99 -14.56
C PHE A 124 7.31 8.33 -14.12
N ARG A 125 6.55 9.16 -13.40
CA ARG A 125 7.06 10.43 -12.86
C ARG A 125 8.17 10.22 -11.84
N LEU A 126 8.08 9.14 -11.03
CA LEU A 126 9.09 8.79 -10.04
C LEU A 126 10.42 8.33 -10.64
N LEU A 127 10.44 7.95 -11.92
CA LEU A 127 11.67 7.65 -12.67
C LEU A 127 12.38 8.91 -13.18
N GLU A 128 11.84 10.10 -12.88
CA GLU A 128 12.40 11.39 -13.27
C GLU A 128 12.72 11.46 -14.78
N PRO A 129 11.70 11.40 -15.65
CA PRO A 129 11.92 11.37 -17.09
C PRO A 129 12.73 12.60 -17.54
N ASN A 130 13.55 12.40 -18.57
CA ASN A 130 14.35 13.46 -19.15
C ASN A 130 13.46 14.60 -19.67
N ARG A 131 14.06 15.76 -19.95
CA ARG A 131 13.33 16.94 -20.48
C ARG A 131 12.53 16.65 -21.76
N ASP A 132 12.87 15.58 -22.46
CA ASP A 132 12.20 15.10 -23.67
C ASP A 132 10.95 14.26 -23.39
N GLY A 133 10.60 14.03 -22.13
CA GLY A 133 9.44 13.22 -21.72
C GLY A 133 9.66 11.70 -21.86
N HIS A 134 10.90 11.26 -22.04
CA HIS A 134 11.28 9.85 -22.17
C HIS A 134 12.14 9.40 -20.99
N VAL A 135 12.04 8.10 -20.66
CA VAL A 135 12.87 7.43 -19.65
C VAL A 135 13.92 6.60 -20.39
N SER A 136 15.20 6.82 -20.07
CA SER A 136 16.34 6.05 -20.58
C SER A 136 16.81 5.02 -19.55
N LEU A 137 17.76 4.17 -19.94
CA LEU A 137 18.36 3.19 -19.02
C LEU A 137 19.06 3.85 -17.82
N ASP A 138 19.50 5.09 -17.96
CA ASP A 138 20.16 5.82 -16.87
C ASP A 138 19.18 6.17 -15.75
N ASN A 139 17.90 6.39 -16.06
CA ASN A 139 16.84 6.58 -15.06
C ASN A 139 16.54 5.31 -14.24
N PHE A 140 16.98 4.13 -14.71
CA PHE A 140 16.84 2.86 -13.99
C PHE A 140 18.11 2.46 -13.22
N LYS A 141 19.18 3.26 -13.30
CA LYS A 141 20.37 3.08 -12.47
C LYS A 141 20.12 3.75 -11.13
N MET A 142 19.69 2.96 -10.14
CA MET A 142 19.72 3.36 -8.72
C MET A 142 21.16 3.51 -8.23
#